data_AF-A0A7R7ZSP1-F1
#
_entry.id   AF-A0A7R7ZSP1-F1
#
_cell.length_a   1.000
_cell.length_b   1.000
_cell.length_c   1.000
_cell.angle_alpha   90.00
_cell.angle_beta   90.00
_cell.angle_gamma   90.00
#
_symmetry.space_group_name_H-M   'P 1'
#
loop_
_entity.id
_entity.type
_entity.pdbx_description
1 polymer ?
#
loop_
_entity_poly.entity_id
_entity_poly.type
_entity_poly.pdbx_seq_one_letter_code
_entity_poly.pdbx_strand_id
1 'polypeptide(L)'
;MKMLFAEAQSITCASTYLIQAGLLIAAYEYANGRPEAAHITMGGVAKSAFVTGLADSSSWQTNEASIISSESLERLNLWWGVIILERLILCEINDKTQRPTTDCPSSEFPLPSDLQPVQSNTRSVGSCPRDCLPLNQDRKPCVFGHQARAVLLLDRVLAVRRHPQTNSGRMVEIQQLDKQLQSFLSERMNTGTAEIGHDCSPIASAVRALCLLHQEVLSCPFDTVDLQGLQHSKAALEMVSNVVVDVARHHKAQIACQNSHADLLPLSCSYTLHMAMRHIRDCTKLVCPHRRSSDLNSLAQLDQEFSDRWKA
;
A
#
# COMPACT_ATOMS: atom_id res chain seq x y z
N MET A 1 -20.92 -4.87 12.31
CA MET A 1 -20.48 -4.78 10.90
C MET A 1 -20.15 -6.16 10.31
N LYS A 2 -19.14 -6.90 10.78
CA LYS A 2 -18.73 -8.19 10.18
C LYS A 2 -19.82 -9.27 10.16
N MET A 3 -20.65 -9.37 11.21
CA MET A 3 -21.78 -10.32 11.23
C MET A 3 -22.83 -10.00 10.15
N LEU A 4 -23.23 -8.73 10.03
CA LEU A 4 -24.17 -8.28 8.99
C LEU A 4 -23.62 -8.50 7.58
N PHE A 5 -22.32 -8.29 7.38
CA PHE A 5 -21.66 -8.57 6.11
C PHE A 5 -21.69 -10.07 5.77
N ALA A 6 -21.38 -10.94 6.74
CA ALA A 6 -21.45 -12.39 6.54
C ALA A 6 -22.88 -12.87 6.22
N GLU A 7 -23.88 -12.32 6.91
CA GLU A 7 -25.30 -12.58 6.63
C GLU A 7 -25.67 -12.14 5.20
N ALA A 8 -25.29 -10.91 4.81
CA ALA A 8 -25.52 -10.42 3.45
C ALA A 8 -24.84 -11.31 2.40
N GLN A 9 -23.60 -11.76 2.63
CA GLN A 9 -22.90 -12.69 1.73
C GLN A 9 -23.61 -14.05 1.59
N SER A 10 -24.36 -14.48 2.60
CA SER A 10 -25.08 -15.76 2.57
C SER A 10 -26.42 -15.69 1.83
N ILE A 11 -27.02 -14.50 1.73
CA ILE A 11 -28.38 -14.31 1.18
C ILE A 11 -28.34 -13.64 -0.21
N THR A 12 -27.30 -12.83 -0.49
CA THR A 12 -27.20 -12.05 -1.73
C THR A 12 -26.18 -12.63 -2.71
N CYS A 13 -26.44 -12.47 -4.01
CA CYS A 13 -25.45 -12.77 -5.04
C CYS A 13 -24.26 -11.79 -4.94
N ALA A 14 -23.07 -12.26 -5.34
CA ALA A 14 -21.90 -11.39 -5.43
C ALA A 14 -22.19 -10.17 -6.33
N SER A 15 -21.82 -8.99 -5.86
CA SER A 15 -22.05 -7.71 -6.54
C SER A 15 -20.93 -6.72 -6.24
N THR A 16 -20.81 -5.67 -7.07
CA THR A 16 -19.83 -4.58 -6.87
C THR A 16 -19.91 -3.98 -5.46
N TYR A 17 -21.13 -3.70 -4.97
CA TYR A 17 -21.35 -3.14 -3.64
C TYR A 17 -20.91 -4.07 -2.52
N LEU A 18 -21.13 -5.38 -2.67
CA LEU A 18 -20.69 -6.35 -1.69
C LEU A 18 -19.16 -6.49 -1.65
N ILE A 19 -18.51 -6.38 -2.82
CA ILE A 19 -17.05 -6.35 -2.94
C ILE A 19 -16.49 -5.07 -2.29
N GLN A 20 -17.08 -3.91 -2.56
CA GLN A 20 -16.71 -2.63 -1.92
C GLN A 20 -16.84 -2.70 -0.39
N ALA A 21 -17.97 -3.22 0.12
CA ALA A 21 -18.18 -3.38 1.55
C ALA A 21 -17.13 -4.33 2.18
N GLY A 22 -16.86 -5.46 1.53
CA GLY A 22 -15.83 -6.39 1.98
C GLY A 22 -14.42 -5.79 1.97
N LEU A 23 -14.10 -4.99 0.95
CA LEU A 23 -12.82 -4.28 0.85
C LEU A 23 -12.64 -3.28 2.00
N LEU A 24 -13.69 -2.50 2.32
CA LEU A 24 -13.67 -1.56 3.44
C LEU A 24 -13.53 -2.27 4.80
N ILE A 25 -14.21 -3.41 4.97
CA ILE A 25 -14.06 -4.25 6.18
C ILE A 25 -12.63 -4.76 6.31
N ALA A 26 -12.05 -5.29 5.23
CA ALA A 26 -10.67 -5.77 5.24
C ALA A 26 -9.67 -4.62 5.52
N ALA A 27 -9.90 -3.43 4.97
CA ALA A 27 -9.06 -2.26 5.20
C ALA A 27 -9.10 -1.83 6.68
N TYR A 28 -10.31 -1.83 7.28
CA TYR A 28 -10.50 -1.59 8.69
C TYR A 28 -9.80 -2.65 9.56
N GLU A 29 -9.94 -3.93 9.24
CA GLU A 29 -9.26 -5.01 9.96
C GLU A 29 -7.74 -4.87 9.90
N TYR A 30 -7.21 -4.64 8.70
CA TYR A 30 -5.79 -4.46 8.46
C TYR A 30 -5.24 -3.29 9.28
N ALA A 31 -5.86 -2.12 9.16
CA ALA A 31 -5.36 -0.90 9.78
C ALA A 31 -5.65 -0.80 11.30
N ASN A 32 -6.33 -1.81 11.89
CA ASN A 32 -6.43 -2.05 13.33
C ASN A 32 -5.47 -3.16 13.83
N GLY A 33 -4.46 -3.53 13.04
CA GLY A 33 -3.49 -4.53 13.47
C GLY A 33 -4.03 -5.96 13.45
N ARG A 34 -5.02 -6.28 12.62
CA ARG A 34 -5.57 -7.65 12.45
C ARG A 34 -5.35 -8.17 11.02
N PRO A 35 -4.09 -8.38 10.60
CA PRO A 35 -3.79 -8.74 9.21
C PRO A 35 -4.34 -10.12 8.83
N GLU A 36 -4.38 -11.09 9.74
CA GLU A 36 -4.94 -12.42 9.47
C GLU A 36 -6.46 -12.37 9.25
N ALA A 37 -7.18 -11.56 10.04
CA ALA A 37 -8.60 -11.34 9.85
C ALA A 37 -8.88 -10.67 8.50
N ALA A 38 -8.09 -9.64 8.17
CA ALA A 38 -8.17 -8.96 6.88
C ALA A 38 -7.86 -9.90 5.72
N HIS A 39 -6.87 -10.79 5.86
CA HIS A 39 -6.51 -11.78 4.85
C HIS A 39 -7.65 -12.76 4.56
N ILE A 40 -8.33 -13.25 5.61
CA ILE A 40 -9.51 -14.12 5.46
C ILE A 40 -10.63 -13.38 4.73
N THR A 41 -10.93 -12.14 5.13
CA THR A 41 -11.94 -11.30 4.47
C THR A 41 -11.58 -11.08 2.99
N MET A 42 -10.32 -10.76 2.69
CA MET A 42 -9.82 -10.58 1.33
C MET A 42 -9.95 -11.84 0.46
N GLY A 43 -9.77 -13.03 1.03
CA GLY A 43 -10.00 -14.29 0.31
C GLY A 43 -11.45 -14.43 -0.19
N GLY A 44 -12.43 -13.94 0.58
CA GLY A 44 -13.82 -13.87 0.14
C GLY A 44 -14.03 -12.80 -0.93
N VAL A 45 -13.49 -11.60 -0.73
CA VAL A 45 -13.57 -10.46 -1.67
C VAL A 45 -12.99 -10.82 -3.02
N ALA A 46 -11.80 -11.43 -3.07
CA ALA A 46 -11.14 -11.85 -4.30
C ALA A 46 -11.99 -12.88 -5.07
N LYS A 47 -12.52 -13.90 -4.39
CA LYS A 47 -13.40 -14.90 -5.01
C LYS A 47 -14.67 -14.27 -5.57
N SER A 48 -15.30 -13.35 -4.84
CA SER A 48 -16.46 -12.59 -5.35
C SER A 48 -16.10 -11.72 -6.56
N ALA A 49 -14.90 -11.13 -6.60
CA ALA A 49 -14.42 -10.37 -7.76
C ALA A 49 -14.25 -11.26 -9.01
N PHE A 50 -13.73 -12.47 -8.86
CA PHE A 50 -13.68 -13.44 -9.98
C PHE A 50 -15.07 -13.85 -10.46
N VAL A 51 -16.00 -14.17 -9.55
CA VAL A 51 -17.37 -14.59 -9.92
C VAL A 51 -18.15 -13.49 -10.65
N THR A 52 -17.87 -12.23 -10.36
CA THR A 52 -18.54 -11.07 -10.98
C THR A 52 -17.86 -10.56 -12.24
N GLY A 53 -16.81 -11.26 -12.72
CA GLY A 53 -16.01 -10.85 -13.87
C GLY A 53 -15.26 -9.52 -13.64
N LEU A 54 -15.05 -9.12 -12.38
CA LEU A 54 -14.27 -7.91 -12.07
C LEU A 54 -12.78 -8.11 -12.36
N ALA A 55 -12.29 -9.35 -12.23
CA ALA A 55 -10.90 -9.70 -12.50
C ALA A 55 -10.59 -9.91 -14.00
N ASP A 56 -11.60 -9.87 -14.87
CA ASP A 56 -11.44 -10.24 -16.28
C ASP A 56 -10.64 -9.18 -17.05
N SER A 57 -9.41 -9.53 -17.43
CA SER A 57 -8.48 -8.62 -18.12
C SER A 57 -9.00 -8.11 -19.48
N SER A 58 -9.78 -8.93 -20.17
CA SER A 58 -10.43 -8.59 -21.45
C SER A 58 -11.43 -7.45 -21.32
N SER A 59 -12.04 -7.27 -20.14
CA SER A 59 -13.00 -6.19 -19.88
C SER A 59 -12.35 -4.80 -19.81
N TRP A 60 -11.01 -4.75 -19.72
CA TRP A 60 -10.23 -3.51 -19.59
C TRP A 60 -9.48 -3.13 -20.86
N GLN A 61 -9.49 -3.98 -21.89
CA GLN A 61 -8.94 -3.69 -23.21
C GLN A 61 -9.83 -2.65 -23.89
N THR A 62 -9.50 -1.39 -23.68
CA THR A 62 -10.24 -0.27 -24.25
C THR A 62 -9.61 0.03 -25.60
N ASN A 63 -10.35 -0.12 -26.71
CA ASN A 63 -9.90 0.46 -27.98
C ASN A 63 -9.64 1.96 -27.72
N GLU A 64 -8.47 2.47 -28.11
CA GLU A 64 -7.95 3.80 -27.73
C GLU A 64 -8.88 4.99 -28.03
N ALA A 65 -9.99 4.78 -28.75
CA ALA A 65 -10.99 5.77 -29.09
C ALA A 65 -12.23 5.82 -28.18
N SER A 66 -12.42 4.89 -27.24
CA SER A 66 -13.64 4.88 -26.40
C SER A 66 -13.44 5.49 -25.02
N ILE A 67 -14.25 6.49 -24.72
CA ILE A 67 -14.40 7.11 -23.41
C ILE A 67 -14.67 6.01 -22.36
N ILE A 68 -13.87 5.98 -21.29
CA ILE A 68 -14.13 5.10 -20.14
C ILE A 68 -15.38 5.62 -19.42
N SER A 69 -16.42 4.80 -19.33
CA SER A 69 -17.62 5.15 -18.57
C SER A 69 -17.31 5.27 -17.07
N SER A 70 -18.09 6.07 -16.33
CA SER A 70 -17.92 6.19 -14.87
C SER A 70 -18.00 4.84 -14.15
N GLU A 71 -18.87 3.95 -14.62
CA GLU A 71 -19.02 2.59 -14.07
C GLU A 71 -17.79 1.72 -14.36
N SER A 72 -17.23 1.81 -15.58
CA SER A 72 -16.00 1.12 -15.93
C SER A 72 -14.82 1.61 -15.09
N LEU A 73 -14.73 2.91 -14.84
CA LEU A 73 -13.68 3.48 -13.99
C LEU A 73 -13.84 3.05 -12.53
N GLU A 74 -15.06 3.06 -11.99
CA GLU A 74 -15.36 2.57 -10.64
C GLU A 74 -14.93 1.12 -10.48
N ARG A 75 -15.28 0.26 -11.43
CA ARG A 75 -14.88 -1.15 -11.40
C ARG A 75 -13.36 -1.32 -11.52
N LEU A 76 -12.70 -0.59 -12.42
CA LEU A 76 -11.24 -0.61 -12.54
C LEU A 76 -10.56 -0.22 -11.22
N ASN A 77 -11.02 0.87 -10.61
CA ASN A 77 -10.54 1.35 -9.33
C ASN A 77 -10.80 0.35 -8.20
N LEU A 78 -11.97 -0.29 -8.19
CA LEU A 78 -12.30 -1.33 -7.22
C LEU A 78 -11.35 -2.52 -7.35
N TRP A 79 -11.07 -2.98 -8.57
CA TRP A 79 -10.13 -4.07 -8.80
C TRP A 79 -8.71 -3.74 -8.33
N TRP A 80 -8.22 -2.54 -8.64
CA TRP A 80 -6.96 -2.05 -8.08
C TRP A 80 -6.99 -1.97 -6.56
N GLY A 81 -8.10 -1.55 -5.96
CA GLY A 81 -8.29 -1.57 -4.51
C GLY A 81 -8.11 -2.96 -3.91
N VAL A 82 -8.69 -3.99 -4.55
CA VAL A 82 -8.54 -5.40 -4.15
C VAL A 82 -7.07 -5.83 -4.22
N ILE A 83 -6.39 -5.58 -5.34
CA ILE A 83 -4.97 -5.92 -5.55
C ILE A 83 -4.10 -5.23 -4.51
N ILE A 84 -4.26 -3.91 -4.35
CA ILE A 84 -3.47 -3.09 -3.44
C ILE A 84 -3.58 -3.59 -2.01
N LEU A 85 -4.82 -3.74 -1.51
CA LEU A 85 -5.03 -4.13 -0.13
C LEU A 85 -4.52 -5.55 0.14
N GLU A 86 -4.70 -6.48 -0.79
CA GLU A 86 -4.19 -7.85 -0.65
C GLU A 86 -2.66 -7.86 -0.47
N ARG A 87 -1.92 -7.08 -1.27
CA ARG A 87 -0.44 -7.02 -1.15
C ARG A 87 0.00 -6.37 0.15
N LEU A 88 -0.69 -5.32 0.59
CA LEU A 88 -0.40 -4.67 1.87
C LEU A 88 -0.61 -5.63 3.04
N ILE A 89 -1.69 -6.43 3.03
CA ILE A 89 -1.95 -7.44 4.06
C ILE A 89 -0.88 -8.53 4.04
N LEU A 90 -0.51 -9.05 2.86
CA LEU A 90 0.50 -10.11 2.72
C LEU A 90 1.88 -9.71 3.23
N CYS A 91 2.19 -8.41 3.33
CA CYS A 91 3.42 -7.93 3.97
C CYS A 91 3.52 -8.29 5.46
N GLU A 92 2.38 -8.48 6.09
CA GLU A 92 2.24 -8.65 7.54
C GLU A 92 1.91 -10.10 7.93
N ILE A 93 1.65 -10.97 6.94
CA ILE A 93 1.48 -12.40 7.17
C ILE A 93 2.84 -13.07 7.37
N ASN A 94 3.00 -13.78 8.48
CA ASN A 94 4.26 -14.43 8.87
C ASN A 94 4.68 -15.55 7.92
N ASP A 95 3.72 -16.27 7.34
CA ASP A 95 3.98 -17.33 6.38
C ASP A 95 4.43 -16.73 5.04
N LYS A 96 5.75 -16.73 4.82
CA LYS A 96 6.37 -16.23 3.59
C LYS A 96 5.98 -17.00 2.33
N THR A 97 5.39 -18.19 2.46
CA THR A 97 4.99 -19.02 1.32
C THR A 97 3.64 -18.59 0.71
N GLN A 98 2.86 -17.78 1.44
CA GLN A 98 1.57 -17.29 0.98
C GLN A 98 1.69 -16.53 -0.34
N ARG A 99 0.78 -16.84 -1.25
CA ARG A 99 0.65 -16.19 -2.56
C ARG A 99 -0.59 -15.30 -2.57
N PRO A 100 -0.55 -14.16 -3.28
CA PRO A 100 -1.77 -13.43 -3.61
C PRO A 100 -2.78 -14.34 -4.29
N THR A 101 -4.05 -14.16 -3.96
CA THR A 101 -5.18 -14.80 -4.65
C THR A 101 -5.37 -14.17 -6.02
N THR A 102 -5.14 -12.86 -6.13
CA THR A 102 -5.29 -12.12 -7.38
C THR A 102 -3.96 -12.04 -8.12
N ASP A 103 -3.99 -12.14 -9.45
CA ASP A 103 -2.79 -12.04 -10.26
C ASP A 103 -2.24 -10.61 -10.29
N CYS A 104 -0.94 -10.49 -10.52
CA CYS A 104 -0.29 -9.19 -10.69
C CYS A 104 -0.61 -8.66 -12.10
N PRO A 105 -1.17 -7.45 -12.24
CA PRO A 105 -1.46 -6.89 -13.56
C PRO A 105 -0.19 -6.70 -14.42
N SER A 106 -0.32 -6.87 -15.73
CA SER A 106 0.75 -6.58 -16.68
C SER A 106 1.02 -5.08 -16.78
N SER A 107 2.16 -4.69 -17.37
CA SER A 107 2.51 -3.28 -17.59
C SER A 107 1.52 -2.53 -18.50
N GLU A 108 0.78 -3.26 -19.33
CA GLU A 108 -0.24 -2.71 -20.24
C GLU A 108 -1.61 -2.55 -19.57
N PHE A 109 -1.77 -3.07 -18.34
CA PHE A 109 -3.02 -2.94 -17.61
C PHE A 109 -3.26 -1.47 -17.22
N PRO A 110 -4.49 -0.94 -17.43
CA PRO A 110 -4.76 0.47 -17.15
C PRO A 110 -4.61 0.77 -15.66
N LEU A 111 -3.87 1.84 -15.33
CA LEU A 111 -3.72 2.31 -13.95
C LEU A 111 -5.03 2.89 -13.42
N PRO A 112 -5.28 2.82 -12.09
CA PRO A 112 -6.45 3.44 -11.51
C PRO A 112 -6.31 4.95 -11.57
N SER A 113 -7.41 5.66 -11.31
CA SER A 113 -7.39 7.13 -11.25
C SER A 113 -8.18 7.66 -10.08
N ASP A 114 -7.73 8.80 -9.55
CA ASP A 114 -8.49 9.52 -8.53
C ASP A 114 -9.86 9.91 -9.09
N LEU A 115 -10.92 9.59 -8.36
CA LEU A 115 -12.26 10.06 -8.69
C LEU A 115 -12.27 11.56 -8.41
N GLN A 116 -12.60 12.38 -9.43
CA GLN A 116 -12.80 13.80 -9.21
C GLN A 116 -13.95 13.97 -8.21
N PRO A 117 -13.81 14.84 -7.18
CA PRO A 117 -14.94 15.18 -6.34
C PRO A 117 -16.07 15.68 -7.23
N VAL A 118 -17.27 15.11 -7.09
CA VAL A 118 -18.46 15.70 -7.72
C VAL A 118 -18.58 17.09 -7.12
N GLN A 119 -18.20 18.13 -7.89
CA GLN A 119 -18.39 19.49 -7.44
C GLN A 119 -19.89 19.71 -7.28
N SER A 120 -20.34 19.81 -6.03
CA SER A 120 -21.69 20.14 -5.61
C SER A 120 -22.05 21.59 -5.93
N ASN A 121 -21.67 22.11 -7.10
CA ASN A 121 -22.06 23.44 -7.54
C ASN A 121 -23.24 23.28 -8.50
N THR A 122 -24.44 23.35 -7.92
CA THR A 122 -25.70 23.74 -8.55
C THR A 122 -25.91 23.21 -9.97
N ARG A 123 -26.37 21.96 -10.13
CA ARG A 123 -27.00 21.51 -11.37
C ARG A 123 -28.49 21.29 -11.14
N SER A 124 -29.28 22.08 -11.87
CA SER A 124 -30.74 21.98 -11.97
C SER A 124 -31.18 20.55 -12.19
N VAL A 125 -32.26 20.15 -11.52
CA VAL A 125 -33.03 18.94 -11.82
C VAL A 125 -33.31 18.93 -13.33
N GLY A 126 -32.74 17.97 -14.06
CA GLY A 126 -33.09 17.75 -15.47
C GLY A 126 -31.97 17.38 -16.46
N SER A 127 -30.68 17.45 -16.11
CA SER A 127 -29.62 17.01 -17.04
C SER A 127 -28.69 16.00 -16.39
N CYS A 128 -28.74 14.75 -16.86
CA CYS A 128 -27.68 13.76 -16.64
C CYS A 128 -26.47 14.14 -17.49
N PRO A 129 -25.35 14.58 -16.90
CA PRO A 129 -24.10 14.65 -17.64
C PRO A 129 -23.47 13.25 -17.54
N ARG A 130 -23.49 12.51 -18.65
CA ARG A 130 -22.51 11.43 -18.85
C ARG A 130 -21.15 12.13 -18.94
N ASP A 131 -20.51 12.38 -17.80
CA ASP A 131 -19.20 13.02 -17.74
C ASP A 131 -18.16 11.99 -18.23
N CYS A 132 -17.93 12.04 -19.54
CA CYS A 132 -16.90 11.33 -20.27
C CYS A 132 -15.53 11.85 -19.80
N LEU A 133 -14.73 11.01 -19.13
CA LEU A 133 -13.40 11.41 -18.68
C LEU A 133 -12.34 11.15 -19.79
N PRO A 134 -11.32 12.00 -19.93
CA PRO A 134 -10.29 11.85 -20.96
C PRO A 134 -9.43 10.59 -20.78
N LEU A 135 -8.86 10.16 -21.91
CA LEU A 135 -8.00 8.98 -22.10
C LEU A 135 -6.78 8.99 -21.17
N ASN A 136 -6.24 7.80 -20.86
CA ASN A 136 -5.10 7.59 -19.97
C ASN A 136 -3.83 8.40 -20.32
N GLN A 137 -3.67 8.85 -21.57
CA GLN A 137 -2.47 9.55 -22.04
C GLN A 137 -2.42 11.05 -21.64
N ASP A 138 -3.55 11.67 -21.31
CA ASP A 138 -3.63 13.11 -20.95
C ASP A 138 -3.80 13.36 -19.43
N ARG A 139 -3.81 12.31 -18.60
CA ARG A 139 -4.03 12.45 -17.16
C ARG A 139 -2.71 12.72 -16.44
N LYS A 140 -2.70 13.82 -15.66
CA LYS A 140 -1.66 14.04 -14.65
C LYS A 140 -1.51 12.80 -13.76
N PRO A 141 -0.28 12.41 -13.38
CA PRO A 141 -0.06 11.33 -12.44
C PRO A 141 -0.91 11.53 -11.17
N CYS A 142 -1.70 10.52 -10.81
CA CYS A 142 -2.67 10.58 -9.71
C CYS A 142 -2.21 9.74 -8.53
N VAL A 143 -2.62 10.09 -7.30
CA VAL A 143 -2.11 9.44 -6.08
C VAL A 143 -2.44 7.94 -6.09
N PHE A 144 -3.64 7.57 -6.55
CA PHE A 144 -4.04 6.17 -6.65
C PHE A 144 -3.21 5.40 -7.69
N GLY A 145 -2.90 6.01 -8.83
CA GLY A 145 -2.03 5.41 -9.85
C GLY A 145 -0.60 5.19 -9.34
N HIS A 146 -0.08 6.12 -8.53
CA HIS A 146 1.21 5.94 -7.87
C HIS A 146 1.18 4.85 -6.80
N GLN A 147 0.07 4.70 -6.08
CA GLN A 147 -0.12 3.62 -5.12
C GLN A 147 -0.07 2.26 -5.84
N ALA A 148 -0.76 2.15 -6.99
CA ALA A 148 -0.70 0.95 -7.83
C ALA A 148 0.75 0.64 -8.27
N ARG A 149 1.49 1.63 -8.77
CA ARG A 149 2.92 1.47 -9.15
C ARG A 149 3.78 0.99 -7.97
N ALA A 150 3.61 1.57 -6.78
CA ALA A 150 4.34 1.14 -5.58
C ALA A 150 4.03 -0.31 -5.21
N VAL A 151 2.76 -0.71 -5.31
CA VAL A 151 2.34 -2.08 -5.03
C VAL A 151 2.85 -3.09 -6.06
N LEU A 152 2.96 -2.72 -7.34
CA LEU A 152 3.57 -3.62 -8.34
C LEU A 152 5.05 -3.92 -8.01
N LEU A 153 5.80 -2.93 -7.51
CA LEU A 153 7.15 -3.16 -7.02
C LEU A 153 7.15 -4.05 -5.77
N LEU A 154 6.23 -3.80 -4.84
CA LEU A 154 6.05 -4.62 -3.64
C LEU A 154 5.69 -6.08 -3.97
N ASP A 155 4.81 -6.32 -4.94
CA ASP A 155 4.42 -7.66 -5.38
C ASP A 155 5.64 -8.48 -5.85
N ARG A 156 6.54 -7.83 -6.60
CA ARG A 156 7.81 -8.43 -7.02
C ARG A 156 8.75 -8.71 -5.84
N VAL A 157 8.83 -7.82 -4.85
CA VAL A 157 9.55 -8.11 -3.60
C VAL A 157 8.96 -9.33 -2.90
N LEU A 158 7.63 -9.43 -2.79
CA LEU A 158 6.97 -10.60 -2.22
C LEU A 158 7.25 -11.88 -3.03
N ALA A 159 7.39 -11.79 -4.36
CA ALA A 159 7.78 -12.92 -5.20
C ALA A 159 9.22 -13.39 -4.92
N VAL A 160 10.17 -12.46 -4.84
CA VAL A 160 11.57 -12.73 -4.49
C VAL A 160 11.70 -13.40 -3.12
N ARG A 161 10.87 -13.00 -2.16
CA ARG A 161 10.82 -13.59 -0.81
C ARG A 161 10.40 -15.06 -0.81
N ARG A 162 9.59 -15.47 -1.79
CA ARG A 162 9.13 -16.85 -1.95
C ARG A 162 10.17 -17.74 -2.63
N HIS A 163 11.12 -17.17 -3.35
CA HIS A 163 12.14 -17.96 -4.03
C HIS A 163 13.09 -18.62 -3.02
N PRO A 164 13.53 -19.87 -3.28
CA PRO A 164 14.58 -20.51 -2.49
C PRO A 164 15.85 -19.65 -2.45
N GLN A 165 16.56 -19.66 -1.32
CA GLN A 165 17.82 -18.95 -1.15
C GLN A 165 18.90 -19.38 -2.16
N THR A 166 18.80 -20.61 -2.66
CA THR A 166 19.71 -21.20 -3.66
C THR A 166 19.47 -20.71 -5.09
N ASN A 167 18.44 -19.91 -5.35
CA ASN A 167 18.17 -19.37 -6.67
C ASN A 167 19.23 -18.31 -7.05
N SER A 168 20.08 -18.65 -8.02
CA SER A 168 21.20 -17.81 -8.48
C SER A 168 20.77 -16.44 -9.02
N GLY A 169 19.56 -16.32 -9.58
CA GLY A 169 19.01 -15.06 -10.08
C GLY A 169 18.45 -14.14 -8.99
N ARG A 170 18.22 -14.66 -7.78
CA ARG A 170 17.52 -13.95 -6.70
C ARG A 170 18.24 -12.67 -6.27
N MET A 171 19.57 -12.72 -6.11
CA MET A 171 20.34 -11.54 -5.70
C MET A 171 20.38 -10.44 -6.76
N VAL A 172 20.41 -10.83 -8.05
CA VAL A 172 20.34 -9.86 -9.17
C VAL A 172 18.98 -9.17 -9.17
N GLU A 173 17.90 -9.93 -8.96
CA GLU A 173 16.56 -9.36 -8.87
C GLU A 173 16.41 -8.43 -7.65
N ILE A 174 16.97 -8.80 -6.51
CA ILE A 174 17.01 -7.96 -5.31
C ILE A 174 17.68 -6.61 -5.61
N GLN A 175 18.86 -6.62 -6.23
CA GLN A 175 19.59 -5.39 -6.56
C GLN A 175 18.82 -4.51 -7.55
N GLN A 176 18.12 -5.13 -8.50
CA GLN A 176 17.29 -4.41 -9.46
C GLN A 176 16.07 -3.77 -8.78
N LEU A 177 15.41 -4.50 -7.89
CA LEU A 177 14.27 -3.99 -7.11
C LEU A 177 14.69 -2.86 -6.16
N ASP A 178 15.85 -2.98 -5.52
CA ASP A 178 16.42 -1.93 -4.67
C ASP A 178 16.56 -0.60 -5.44
N LYS A 179 17.19 -0.64 -6.62
CA LYS A 179 17.33 0.54 -7.50
C LYS A 179 15.97 1.11 -7.93
N GLN A 180 15.02 0.26 -8.28
CA GLN A 180 13.68 0.70 -8.71
C GLN A 180 12.90 1.35 -7.57
N LEU A 181 12.97 0.79 -6.36
CA LEU A 181 12.34 1.34 -5.17
C LEU A 181 12.97 2.68 -4.77
N GLN A 182 14.30 2.77 -4.76
CA GLN A 182 15.00 4.03 -4.48
C GLN A 182 14.69 5.12 -5.53
N SER A 183 14.63 4.76 -6.81
CA SER A 183 14.23 5.67 -7.88
C SER A 183 12.80 6.15 -7.69
N PHE A 184 11.87 5.25 -7.35
CA PHE A 184 10.48 5.60 -7.08
C PHE A 184 10.37 6.54 -5.87
N LEU A 185 11.06 6.25 -4.76
CA LEU A 185 11.06 7.11 -3.58
C LEU A 185 11.64 8.50 -3.89
N SER A 186 12.73 8.56 -4.66
CA SER A 186 13.37 9.82 -5.06
C SER A 186 12.45 10.67 -5.94
N GLU A 187 11.75 10.07 -6.91
CA GLU A 187 10.78 10.76 -7.77
C GLU A 187 9.69 11.46 -6.93
N ARG A 188 9.26 10.83 -5.83
CA ARG A 188 8.10 11.29 -5.05
C ARG A 188 8.49 12.23 -3.92
N MET A 189 9.60 11.96 -3.22
CA MET A 189 10.08 12.81 -2.14
C MET A 189 10.64 14.16 -2.63
N ASN A 190 10.99 14.28 -3.92
CA ASN A 190 11.44 15.54 -4.52
C ASN A 190 10.31 16.49 -4.93
N THR A 191 9.04 16.08 -4.76
CA THR A 191 7.89 16.95 -5.01
C THR A 191 7.66 17.84 -3.78
N GLY A 192 7.75 19.16 -3.93
CA GLY A 192 7.82 20.14 -2.82
C GLY A 192 6.56 20.30 -1.95
N THR A 193 5.63 19.33 -1.95
CA THR A 193 4.38 19.35 -1.19
C THR A 193 4.39 18.25 -0.13
N ALA A 194 4.96 18.55 1.04
CA ALA A 194 4.98 17.66 2.21
C ALA A 194 3.65 17.74 3.01
N GLU A 195 2.51 17.65 2.33
CA GLU A 195 1.19 17.66 2.98
C GLU A 195 0.80 16.25 3.42
N ILE A 196 0.29 16.11 4.64
CA ILE A 196 -0.23 14.82 5.14
C ILE A 196 -1.34 14.31 4.22
N GLY A 197 -1.26 13.04 3.85
CA GLY A 197 -2.18 12.39 2.91
C GLY A 197 -1.80 12.54 1.44
N HIS A 198 -0.98 13.54 1.07
CA HIS A 198 -0.44 13.66 -0.28
C HIS A 198 0.76 12.71 -0.44
N ASP A 199 0.62 11.69 -1.28
CA ASP A 199 1.64 10.68 -1.60
C ASP A 199 2.15 9.79 -0.44
N CYS A 200 1.64 9.96 0.78
CA CYS A 200 2.00 9.15 1.94
C CYS A 200 1.79 7.65 1.69
N SER A 201 0.67 7.26 1.07
CA SER A 201 0.35 5.84 0.83
C SER A 201 1.33 5.16 -0.14
N PRO A 202 1.61 5.73 -1.33
CA PRO A 202 2.62 5.18 -2.24
C PRO A 202 4.01 5.10 -1.59
N ILE A 203 4.41 6.15 -0.85
CA ILE A 203 5.71 6.20 -0.17
C ILE A 203 5.79 5.11 0.91
N ALA A 204 4.77 4.97 1.75
CA ALA A 204 4.74 3.95 2.80
C ALA A 204 4.83 2.53 2.23
N SER A 205 4.15 2.28 1.10
CA SER A 205 4.21 0.97 0.41
C SER A 205 5.62 0.67 -0.13
N ALA A 206 6.28 1.65 -0.75
CA ALA A 206 7.64 1.51 -1.25
C ALA A 206 8.68 1.39 -0.12
N VAL A 207 8.53 2.17 0.96
CA VAL A 207 9.33 2.05 2.19
C VAL A 207 9.21 0.65 2.79
N ARG A 208 7.99 0.12 2.90
CA ARG A 208 7.75 -1.24 3.39
C ARG A 208 8.41 -2.29 2.50
N ALA A 209 8.29 -2.16 1.18
CA ALA A 209 8.94 -3.05 0.21
C ALA A 209 10.47 -3.05 0.37
N LEU A 210 11.08 -1.87 0.51
CA LEU A 210 12.53 -1.73 0.70
C LEU A 210 13.00 -2.38 2.00
N CYS A 211 12.24 -2.23 3.09
CA CYS A 211 12.53 -2.92 4.35
C CYS A 211 12.50 -4.44 4.20
N LEU A 212 11.44 -4.98 3.59
CA LEU A 212 11.32 -6.41 3.39
C LEU A 212 12.48 -6.94 2.53
N LEU A 213 12.86 -6.20 1.49
CA LEU A 213 13.95 -6.55 0.60
C LEU A 213 15.30 -6.67 1.35
N HIS A 214 15.66 -5.68 2.15
CA HIS A 214 16.92 -5.71 2.89
C HIS A 214 16.90 -6.69 4.07
N GLN A 215 15.74 -6.94 4.68
CA GLN A 215 15.60 -8.01 5.67
C GLN A 215 15.88 -9.39 5.06
N GLU A 216 15.49 -9.61 3.80
CA GLU A 216 15.83 -10.86 3.10
C GLU A 216 17.33 -11.01 2.86
N VAL A 217 18.01 -9.93 2.45
CA VAL A 217 19.48 -9.96 2.28
C VAL A 217 20.18 -10.28 3.59
N LEU A 218 19.74 -9.69 4.70
CA LEU A 218 20.31 -9.97 6.03
C LEU A 218 19.97 -11.36 6.57
N SER A 219 18.96 -12.03 6.01
CA SER A 219 18.58 -13.40 6.36
C SER A 219 19.32 -14.46 5.51
N CYS A 220 20.05 -14.03 4.47
CA CYS A 220 20.82 -14.93 3.62
C CYS A 220 22.03 -15.54 4.38
N PRO A 221 22.45 -16.77 4.06
CA PRO A 221 23.69 -17.34 4.59
C PRO A 221 24.92 -16.48 4.24
N PHE A 222 25.90 -16.41 5.15
CA PHE A 222 27.09 -15.56 5.00
C PHE A 222 27.87 -15.81 3.69
N ASP A 223 27.83 -17.01 3.14
CA ASP A 223 28.56 -17.36 1.91
C ASP A 223 27.89 -16.83 0.63
N THR A 224 26.66 -16.32 0.72
CA THR A 224 25.86 -15.90 -0.44
C THR A 224 25.86 -14.38 -0.69
N VAL A 225 26.23 -13.59 0.31
CA VAL A 225 26.24 -12.13 0.24
C VAL A 225 27.58 -11.61 0.75
N ASP A 226 28.22 -10.74 -0.02
CA ASP A 226 29.47 -10.12 0.39
C ASP A 226 29.28 -9.17 1.59
N LEU A 227 30.38 -8.88 2.29
CA LEU A 227 30.34 -8.00 3.46
C LEU A 227 29.79 -6.60 3.12
N GLN A 228 30.07 -6.12 1.90
CA GLN A 228 29.60 -4.84 1.40
C GLN A 228 28.07 -4.82 1.23
N GLY A 229 27.47 -5.86 0.67
CA GLY A 229 26.02 -5.99 0.52
C GLY A 229 25.29 -6.11 1.86
N LEU A 230 25.90 -6.77 2.85
CA LEU A 230 25.39 -6.80 4.23
C LEU A 230 25.45 -5.42 4.89
N GLN A 231 26.54 -4.67 4.69
CA GLN A 231 26.67 -3.29 5.20
C GLN A 231 25.68 -2.35 4.52
N HIS A 232 25.53 -2.44 3.20
CA HIS A 232 24.53 -1.68 2.42
C HIS A 232 23.12 -1.94 2.95
N SER A 233 22.76 -3.20 3.18
CA SER A 233 21.42 -3.54 3.69
C SER A 233 21.17 -3.04 5.10
N LYS A 234 22.19 -3.03 5.97
CA LYS A 234 22.08 -2.41 7.31
C LYS A 234 21.88 -0.90 7.22
N ALA A 235 22.68 -0.22 6.39
CA ALA A 235 22.58 1.22 6.18
C ALA A 235 21.23 1.62 5.57
N ALA A 236 20.71 0.82 4.64
CA ALA A 236 19.39 1.04 4.04
C ALA A 236 18.27 0.94 5.08
N LEU A 237 18.28 -0.10 5.94
CA LEU A 237 17.29 -0.23 7.02
C LEU A 237 17.37 0.91 8.05
N GLU A 238 18.58 1.37 8.37
CA GLU A 238 18.80 2.52 9.24
C GLU A 238 18.26 3.80 8.62
N MET A 239 18.56 4.05 7.35
CA MET A 239 18.03 5.19 6.58
C MET A 239 16.51 5.17 6.57
N VAL A 240 15.90 4.04 6.23
CA VAL A 240 14.44 3.92 6.19
C VAL A 240 13.82 4.16 7.56
N SER A 241 14.42 3.64 8.63
CA SER A 241 13.93 3.88 9.99
C SER A 241 13.98 5.37 10.37
N ASN A 242 15.06 6.06 9.99
CA ASN A 242 15.19 7.50 10.21
C ASN A 242 14.12 8.30 9.42
N VAL A 243 13.89 7.93 8.15
CA VAL A 243 12.82 8.54 7.34
C VAL A 243 11.46 8.37 8.00
N VAL A 244 11.14 7.17 8.49
CA VAL A 244 9.86 6.91 9.18
C VAL A 244 9.72 7.74 10.46
N VAL A 245 10.81 7.92 11.21
CA VAL A 245 10.82 8.80 12.41
C VAL A 245 10.55 10.26 12.01
N ASP A 246 11.20 10.76 10.97
CA ASP A 246 11.03 12.14 10.52
C ASP A 246 9.61 12.40 9.98
N VAL A 247 9.07 11.45 9.20
CA VAL A 247 7.66 11.47 8.78
C VAL A 247 6.73 11.47 9.99
N ALA A 248 7.02 10.65 11.01
CA ALA A 248 6.18 10.59 12.20
C ALA A 248 6.14 11.93 12.94
N ARG A 249 7.30 12.58 13.13
CA ARG A 249 7.37 13.92 13.73
C ARG A 249 6.60 14.95 12.91
N HIS A 250 6.79 14.93 11.59
CA HIS A 250 6.14 15.85 10.67
C HIS A 250 4.61 15.72 10.72
N HIS A 251 4.09 14.49 10.62
CA HIS A 251 2.65 14.24 10.66
C HIS A 251 2.03 14.60 12.01
N LYS A 252 2.71 14.33 13.13
CA LYS A 252 2.25 14.78 14.45
C LYS A 252 2.15 16.30 14.54
N ALA A 253 3.14 17.02 14.00
CA ALA A 253 3.09 18.49 13.96
C ALA A 253 1.93 18.99 13.10
N GLN A 254 1.65 18.35 11.95
CA GLN A 254 0.51 18.69 11.10
C GLN A 254 -0.84 18.40 11.76
N ILE A 255 -0.99 17.24 12.42
CA ILE A 255 -2.21 16.89 13.17
C ILE A 255 -2.46 17.91 14.29
N ALA A 256 -1.42 18.25 15.06
CA ALA A 256 -1.55 19.20 16.16
C ALA A 256 -1.81 20.65 15.71
N CYS A 257 -1.19 21.11 14.62
CA CYS A 257 -1.16 22.53 14.25
C CYS A 257 -2.09 22.90 13.08
N GLN A 258 -2.50 21.95 12.24
CA GLN A 258 -3.21 22.22 10.97
C GLN A 258 -4.62 21.62 10.93
N ASN A 259 -5.15 21.13 12.07
CA ASN A 259 -6.41 20.38 12.14
C ASN A 259 -6.45 19.18 11.17
N SER A 260 -5.29 18.63 10.82
CA SER A 260 -5.23 17.44 9.97
C SER A 260 -5.70 16.21 10.74
N HIS A 261 -6.37 15.30 10.05
CA HIS A 261 -6.92 14.08 10.67
C HIS A 261 -5.98 12.88 10.48
N ALA A 262 -5.88 12.04 11.51
CA ALA A 262 -5.17 10.77 11.44
C ALA A 262 -5.73 9.82 10.35
N ASP A 263 -6.95 10.07 9.86
CA ASP A 263 -7.56 9.35 8.75
C ASP A 263 -6.86 9.58 7.40
N LEU A 264 -6.03 10.61 7.28
CA LEU A 264 -5.21 10.88 6.09
C LEU A 264 -3.93 10.04 6.06
N LEU A 265 -3.61 9.33 7.15
CA LEU A 265 -2.45 8.47 7.22
C LEU A 265 -2.69 7.16 6.42
N PRO A 266 -1.64 6.57 5.83
CA PRO A 266 -1.76 5.31 5.09
C PRO A 266 -2.34 4.20 5.97
N LEU A 267 -3.10 3.28 5.37
CA LEU A 267 -3.62 2.09 6.08
C LEU A 267 -2.51 1.26 6.74
N SER A 268 -1.30 1.28 6.15
CA SER A 268 -0.11 0.59 6.64
C SER A 268 0.70 1.39 7.67
N CYS A 269 0.20 2.53 8.16
CA CYS A 269 0.91 3.43 9.07
C CYS A 269 1.44 2.70 10.30
N SER A 270 0.57 2.04 11.06
CA SER A 270 0.95 1.30 12.29
C SER A 270 2.05 0.26 12.03
N TYR A 271 1.92 -0.56 10.98
CA TYR A 271 2.95 -1.55 10.61
C TYR A 271 4.29 -0.91 10.23
N THR A 272 4.26 0.23 9.55
CA THR A 272 5.47 0.97 9.17
C THR A 272 6.16 1.55 10.40
N LEU A 273 5.39 2.11 11.34
CA LEU A 273 5.90 2.61 12.62
C LEU A 273 6.50 1.48 13.47
N HIS A 274 5.79 0.36 13.62
CA HIS A 274 6.27 -0.79 14.40
C HIS A 274 7.53 -1.42 13.79
N MET A 275 7.64 -1.44 12.46
CA MET A 275 8.86 -1.88 11.78
C MET A 275 10.06 -1.00 12.17
N ALA A 276 9.91 0.32 12.11
CA ALA A 276 10.98 1.24 12.50
C ALA A 276 11.31 1.12 14.00
N MET A 277 10.29 1.00 14.87
CA MET A 277 10.49 0.77 16.31
C MET A 277 11.28 -0.51 16.58
N ARG A 278 10.96 -1.60 15.87
CA ARG A 278 11.68 -2.88 16.00
C ARG A 278 13.14 -2.72 15.56
N HIS A 279 13.38 -2.14 14.39
CA HIS A 279 14.74 -1.90 13.92
C HIS A 279 15.56 -1.05 14.91
N ILE A 280 14.99 0.06 15.39
CA ILE A 280 15.64 0.94 16.38
C ILE A 280 15.96 0.19 17.68
N ARG A 281 15.10 -0.73 18.13
CA ARG A 281 15.33 -1.56 19.34
C ARG A 281 16.40 -2.63 19.13
N ASP A 282 16.44 -3.24 17.95
CA ASP A 282 17.40 -4.31 17.63
C ASP A 282 18.82 -3.76 17.37
N CYS A 283 18.95 -2.50 16.94
CA CYS A 283 20.23 -1.83 16.76
C CYS A 283 20.93 -1.52 18.10
N THR A 284 21.86 -2.40 18.51
CA THR A 284 22.66 -2.29 19.76
C THR A 284 23.84 -1.32 19.69
N LYS A 285 24.17 -0.77 18.51
CA LYS A 285 25.34 0.13 18.34
C LYS A 285 25.03 1.56 18.77
N LEU A 286 25.53 1.96 19.94
CA LEU A 286 26.08 3.28 20.33
C LEU A 286 25.40 4.60 19.86
N VAL A 287 24.12 4.62 19.48
CA VAL A 287 23.38 5.89 19.30
C VAL A 287 23.07 6.49 20.67
N CYS A 288 23.26 7.81 20.82
CA CYS A 288 22.92 8.56 22.04
C CYS A 288 21.57 8.09 22.62
N PRO A 289 21.53 7.56 23.86
CA PRO A 289 20.33 6.97 24.44
C PRO A 289 19.10 7.90 24.40
N HIS A 290 19.34 9.20 24.51
CA HIS A 290 18.31 10.23 24.52
C HIS A 290 17.64 10.41 23.15
N ARG A 291 18.43 10.38 22.06
CA ARG A 291 17.90 10.44 20.69
C ARG A 291 17.01 9.23 20.43
N ARG A 292 17.50 8.04 20.78
CA ARG A 292 16.77 6.77 20.64
C ARG A 292 15.44 6.77 21.38
N SER A 293 15.42 7.27 22.62
CA SER A 293 14.19 7.41 23.41
C SER A 293 13.20 8.37 22.75
N SER A 294 13.69 9.53 22.27
CA SER A 294 12.87 10.52 21.55
C SER A 294 12.28 9.97 20.24
N ASP A 295 13.08 9.23 19.46
CA ASP A 295 12.64 8.57 18.22
C ASP A 295 11.50 7.59 18.51
N LEU A 296 11.69 6.67 19.47
CA LEU A 296 10.69 5.69 19.86
C LEU A 296 9.41 6.32 20.41
N ASN A 297 9.53 7.39 21.20
CA ASN A 297 8.37 8.12 21.72
C ASN A 297 7.57 8.80 20.59
N SER A 298 8.27 9.37 19.60
CA SER A 298 7.62 10.01 18.45
C SER A 298 6.80 9.00 17.64
N LEU A 299 7.38 7.82 17.37
CA LEU A 299 6.72 6.72 16.66
C LEU A 299 5.51 6.20 17.45
N ALA A 300 5.67 5.94 18.74
CA ALA A 300 4.60 5.40 19.60
C ALA A 300 3.41 6.37 19.75
N GLN A 301 3.69 7.67 19.84
CA GLN A 301 2.63 8.68 19.94
C GLN A 301 1.80 8.76 18.65
N LEU A 302 2.43 8.73 17.48
CA LEU A 302 1.69 8.73 16.21
C LEU A 302 0.89 7.43 16.03
N ASP A 303 1.44 6.28 16.44
CA ASP A 303 0.74 5.00 16.40
C ASP A 303 -0.51 5.00 17.29
N GLN A 304 -0.42 5.64 18.46
CA GLN A 304 -1.56 5.83 19.36
C GLN A 304 -2.62 6.75 18.74
N GLU A 305 -2.22 7.91 18.20
CA GLU A 305 -3.13 8.84 17.50
C GLU A 305 -3.84 8.16 16.33
N PHE A 306 -3.09 7.39 15.53
CA PHE A 306 -3.66 6.58 14.46
C PHE A 306 -4.67 5.59 15.04
N SER A 307 -4.30 4.79 16.03
CA SER A 307 -5.16 3.74 16.61
C SER A 307 -6.44 4.26 17.27
N ASP A 308 -6.42 5.50 17.77
CA ASP A 308 -7.57 6.10 18.45
C ASP A 308 -8.62 6.69 17.49
N ARG A 309 -8.30 6.82 16.19
CA ARG A 309 -9.19 7.41 15.17
C ARG A 309 -10.59 6.78 15.07
N TRP A 310 -10.74 5.54 15.53
CA TRP A 310 -12.00 4.77 15.48
C TRP A 310 -12.60 4.44 16.84
N LYS A 311 -12.09 5.03 17.93
CA LYS A 311 -12.58 4.80 19.30
C LYS A 311 -13.56 5.86 19.81
N ALA A 312 -14.03 6.74 18.92
CA ALA A 312 -15.02 7.78 19.23
C ALA A 312 -16.45 7.22 19.32
#